data_AF-A0A2L0TV52-F1
#
_entry.id   AF-A0A2L0TV52-F1
#
_cell.length_a   1.000
_cell.length_b   1.000
_cell.length_c   1.000
_cell.angle_alpha   90.00
_cell.angle_beta   90.00
_cell.angle_gamma   90.00
#
_symmetry.space_group_name_H-M   'P 1'
#
loop_
_entity.id
_entity.type
_entity.pdbx_description
1 polymer ?
#
loop_
_entity_poly.entity_id
_entity_poly.type
_entity_poly.pdbx_seq_one_letter_code
_entity_poly.pdbx_strand_id
1 'polypeptide(L)'
;MRIWAFDENRADFVEASPERMTADPTGCYIIRRGDNVLVCEHGQERPMPERLTVAGMTFDREQFEGAHLPSLRAEMKRDGQWARSQLQARDRGEVSLPLELPIWVTKGEAD
;
A
#
# COMPACT_ATOMS: atom_id res chain seq x y z
N MET A 1 13.95 9.14 8.53
CA MET A 1 14.53 8.54 7.31
C MET A 1 14.19 7.07 7.33
N ARG A 2 13.67 6.50 6.23
CA ARG A 2 13.48 5.05 6.07
C ARG A 2 14.30 4.56 4.89
N ILE A 3 14.83 3.35 4.99
CA ILE A 3 15.65 2.73 3.96
C ILE A 3 15.07 1.34 3.68
N TRP A 4 14.97 1.00 2.41
CA TRP A 4 14.67 -0.36 1.96
C TRP A 4 15.81 -0.87 1.10
N ALA A 5 16.18 -2.13 1.26
CA ALA A 5 17.13 -2.82 0.40
C ALA A 5 16.38 -3.78 -0.50
N PHE A 6 16.78 -3.87 -1.76
CA PHE A 6 16.28 -4.91 -2.65
C PHE A 6 16.79 -6.28 -2.17
N ASP A 7 15.88 -7.20 -1.90
CA ASP A 7 16.18 -8.59 -1.57
C ASP A 7 15.97 -9.45 -2.81
N GLU A 8 17.07 -9.91 -3.42
CA GLU A 8 17.04 -10.74 -4.63
C GLU A 8 16.27 -12.05 -4.42
N ASN A 9 16.27 -12.62 -3.21
CA ASN A 9 15.57 -13.88 -2.93
C ASN A 9 14.05 -13.69 -2.88
N ARG A 10 13.60 -12.49 -2.48
CA ARG A 10 12.18 -12.15 -2.37
C ARG A 10 11.67 -11.38 -3.59
N ALA A 11 12.59 -10.91 -4.43
CA ALA A 11 12.33 -10.00 -5.53
C ALA A 11 11.52 -8.76 -5.07
N ASP A 12 11.84 -8.25 -3.88
CA ASP A 12 11.07 -7.21 -3.19
C ASP A 12 11.96 -6.31 -2.33
N PHE A 13 11.47 -5.11 -2.02
CA PHE A 13 12.14 -4.15 -1.15
C PHE A 13 11.79 -4.39 0.31
N VAL A 14 12.79 -4.77 1.10
CA VAL A 14 12.64 -5.02 2.54
C VAL A 14 13.25 -3.88 3.34
N GLU A 15 12.63 -3.52 4.47
CA GLU A 15 13.17 -2.49 5.35
C GLU A 15 14.60 -2.87 5.82
N ALA A 16 15.52 -1.92 5.70
CA ALA A 16 16.94 -2.14 5.94
C ALA A 16 17.51 -1.06 6.87
N SER A 17 18.54 -1.42 7.61
CA SER A 17 19.28 -0.45 8.41
C SER A 17 20.30 0.30 7.56
N PRO A 18 20.69 1.53 7.97
CA PRO A 18 21.77 2.27 7.31
C PRO A 18 23.10 1.50 7.28
N GLU A 19 23.38 0.66 8.28
CA GLU A 19 24.62 -0.13 8.31
C GLU A 19 24.71 -1.10 7.13
N ARG A 20 23.59 -1.68 6.69
CA ARG A 20 23.54 -2.56 5.52
C ARG A 20 23.91 -1.81 4.24
N MET A 21 23.50 -0.56 4.12
CA MET A 21 23.83 0.29 2.98
C MET A 21 25.32 0.65 2.95
N THR A 22 25.94 0.83 4.12
CA THR A 22 27.39 1.05 4.23
C THR A 22 28.19 -0.22 3.94
N ALA A 23 27.69 -1.38 4.37
CA ALA A 23 28.34 -2.68 4.17
C ALA A 23 28.31 -3.15 2.70
N ASP A 24 27.23 -2.80 1.98
CA ASP A 24 27.06 -3.11 0.56
C ASP A 24 26.66 -1.85 -0.23
N PRO A 25 27.62 -0.99 -0.62
CA PRO A 25 27.32 0.22 -1.38
C PRO A 25 26.88 -0.07 -2.83
N THR A 26 27.03 -1.30 -3.30
CA THR A 26 26.65 -1.74 -4.65
C THR A 26 25.20 -2.14 -4.77
N GLY A 27 24.53 -2.46 -3.66
CA GLY A 27 23.12 -2.82 -3.64
C GLY A 27 22.16 -1.73 -4.14
N CYS A 28 20.94 -2.15 -4.46
CA CYS A 28 19.84 -1.24 -4.79
C CYS A 28 19.04 -0.91 -3.54
N TYR A 29 18.93 0.38 -3.22
CA TYR A 29 18.22 0.87 -2.04
C TYR A 29 17.19 1.93 -2.39
N ILE A 30 16.08 1.95 -1.66
CA ILE A 30 15.14 3.08 -1.66
C ILE A 30 15.31 3.84 -0.34
N ILE A 31 15.43 5.16 -0.42
CA ILE A 31 15.67 6.03 0.72
C ILE A 31 14.56 7.08 0.77
N ARG A 32 13.78 7.08 1.84
CA ARG A 32 12.79 8.12 2.12
C ARG A 32 13.33 9.15 3.11
N ARG A 33 13.42 10.40 2.65
CA ARG A 33 13.81 11.57 3.43
C ARG A 33 12.65 12.58 3.44
N GLY A 34 11.79 12.49 4.46
CA GLY A 34 10.56 13.28 4.51
C GLY A 34 9.60 12.86 3.39
N ASP A 35 9.27 13.80 2.51
CA ASP A 35 8.40 13.57 1.34
C ASP A 35 9.19 13.16 0.08
N ASN A 36 10.52 13.23 0.13
CA ASN A 36 11.36 12.83 -0.99
C ASN A 36 11.67 11.34 -0.90
N VAL A 37 11.41 10.63 -2.00
CA VAL A 37 11.83 9.24 -2.22
C VAL A 37 12.97 9.24 -3.22
N LEU A 38 14.10 8.68 -2.81
CA LEU A 38 15.32 8.55 -3.59
C LEU A 38 15.58 7.07 -3.83
N VAL A 39 16.17 6.76 -4.97
CA VAL A 39 16.75 5.45 -5.25
C VAL A 39 18.28 5.60 -5.24
N CYS A 40 18.96 4.70 -4.54
CA CYS A 40 20.40 4.57 -4.53
C CYS A 40 20.78 3.28 -5.24
N GLU A 41 21.44 3.39 -6.39
CA GLU A 41 21.92 2.27 -7.19
C GLU A 41 23.41 2.47 -7.42
N HIS A 42 24.24 1.47 -7.10
CA HIS A 42 25.70 1.55 -7.24
C HIS A 42 26.31 2.79 -6.54
N GLY A 43 25.80 3.14 -5.36
CA GLY A 43 26.23 4.30 -4.59
C GLY A 43 25.85 5.66 -5.19
N GLN A 44 25.00 5.70 -6.22
CA GLN A 44 24.47 6.95 -6.80
C GLN A 44 23.04 7.17 -6.37
N GLU A 45 22.80 8.27 -5.65
CA GLU A 45 21.45 8.69 -5.25
C GLU A 45 20.81 9.52 -6.37
N ARG A 46 19.59 9.15 -6.76
CA ARG A 46 18.76 9.92 -7.69
C ARG A 46 17.31 9.94 -7.21
N PRO A 47 16.50 10.94 -7.59
CA PRO A 47 15.08 10.92 -7.28
C PRO A 47 14.41 9.68 -7.88
N MET A 48 13.55 9.01 -7.12
CA MET A 48 12.85 7.84 -7.60
C MET A 48 11.85 8.26 -8.70
N PRO A 49 11.88 7.62 -9.89
CA PRO A 49 10.85 7.82 -10.90
C PRO A 49 9.50 7.28 -10.39
N GLU A 50 8.38 7.64 -11.03
CA GLU A 50 7.05 7.13 -10.67
C GLU A 50 7.00 5.60 -10.67
N ARG A 51 7.70 4.98 -11.62
CA ARG A 51 7.87 3.53 -11.74
C ARG A 51 9.34 3.19 -11.89
N LEU A 52 9.85 2.35 -11.00
CA LEU A 52 11.22 1.86 -11.00
C LEU A 52 11.22 0.37 -11.35
N THR A 53 12.04 -0.03 -12.33
CA THR A 53 12.22 -1.44 -12.67
C THR A 53 13.55 -1.95 -12.15
N VAL A 54 13.54 -2.94 -11.25
CA VAL A 54 14.73 -3.58 -10.67
C VAL A 54 14.62 -5.10 -10.88
N ALA A 55 15.65 -5.72 -11.45
CA ALA A 55 15.67 -7.16 -11.76
C ALA A 55 14.41 -7.67 -12.52
N GLY A 56 13.80 -6.82 -13.36
CA GLY A 56 12.58 -7.15 -14.11
C GLY A 56 11.26 -6.94 -13.34
N MET A 57 11.32 -6.61 -12.06
CA MET A 57 10.15 -6.25 -11.23
C MET A 57 9.92 -4.75 -11.26
N THR A 58 8.66 -4.31 -11.34
CA THR A 58 8.30 -2.89 -11.37
C THR A 58 7.70 -2.48 -10.03
N PHE A 59 8.21 -1.39 -9.48
CA PHE A 59 7.80 -0.82 -8.21
C PHE A 59 7.32 0.61 -8.41
N ASP A 60 6.16 0.93 -7.87
CA ASP A 60 5.60 2.27 -7.91
C ASP A 60 6.14 3.10 -6.76
N ARG A 61 6.44 4.36 -7.04
CA ARG A 61 6.93 5.32 -6.05
C ARG A 61 5.96 5.51 -4.88
N GLU A 62 4.65 5.44 -5.14
CA GLU A 62 3.59 5.57 -4.14
C GLU A 62 3.74 4.54 -3.00
N GLN A 63 4.29 3.35 -3.29
CA GLN A 63 4.56 2.29 -2.31
C GLN A 63 5.54 2.76 -1.21
N PHE A 64 6.39 3.75 -1.51
CA PHE A 64 7.42 4.27 -0.62
C PHE A 64 7.11 5.68 -0.08
N GLU A 65 6.16 6.41 -0.68
CA GLU A 65 5.78 7.77 -0.26
C GLU A 65 4.95 7.80 1.03
N GLY A 66 4.36 6.68 1.43
CA GLY A 66 3.78 6.52 2.77
C GLY A 66 2.27 6.71 2.87
N ALA A 67 1.53 6.65 1.77
CA ALA A 67 0.18 6.13 1.85
C ALA A 67 0.31 4.61 1.95
N HIS A 68 0.43 4.09 3.17
CA HIS A 68 0.13 2.68 3.40
C HIS A 68 -1.27 2.44 2.81
N LEU A 69 -1.35 1.87 1.61
CA LEU A 69 -2.50 1.03 1.30
C LEU A 69 -2.55 0.08 2.49
N PRO A 70 -3.62 0.13 3.31
CA PRO A 70 -3.74 -0.82 4.39
C PRO A 70 -3.56 -2.18 3.73
N SER A 71 -2.69 -3.02 4.31
CA SER A 71 -2.64 -4.41 3.84
C SER A 71 -4.08 -4.93 3.75
N LEU A 72 -4.39 -5.80 2.79
CA LEU A 72 -5.75 -6.35 2.63
C LEU A 72 -6.35 -6.78 3.98
N ARG A 73 -5.52 -7.30 4.90
CA ARG A 73 -5.87 -7.61 6.29
C ARG A 73 -6.29 -6.39 7.13
N ALA A 74 -5.59 -5.27 7.05
CA ALA A 74 -5.93 -4.04 7.75
C ALA A 74 -7.19 -3.38 7.18
N GLU A 75 -7.40 -3.46 5.86
CA GLU A 75 -8.63 -3.01 5.20
C GLU A 75 -9.83 -3.85 5.65
N MET A 76 -9.75 -5.18 5.50
CA MET A 76 -10.78 -6.11 5.96
C MET A 76 -11.08 -6.00 7.46
N LYS A 77 -10.07 -5.67 8.28
CA LYS A 77 -10.27 -5.45 9.73
C LYS A 77 -11.05 -4.16 9.99
N ARG A 78 -10.85 -3.10 9.19
CA ARG A 78 -11.61 -1.85 9.28
C ARG A 78 -13.05 -2.08 8.85
N ASP A 79 -13.26 -2.75 7.73
CA ASP A 79 -14.60 -3.04 7.20
C ASP A 79 -15.38 -3.96 8.14
N GLY A 80 -14.73 -4.99 8.68
CA GLY A 80 -15.32 -5.86 9.68
C GLY A 80 -15.61 -5.16 11.01
N GLN A 81 -14.90 -4.09 11.36
CA GLN A 81 -15.26 -3.25 12.52
C GLN A 81 -16.50 -2.40 12.22
N TRP A 82 -16.56 -1.79 11.04
CA TRP A 82 -17.72 -1.02 10.60
C TRP A 82 -19.00 -1.86 10.58
N ALA A 83 -18.95 -3.08 10.02
CA ALA A 83 -20.10 -3.99 10.00
C ALA A 83 -20.59 -4.38 11.40
N ARG A 84 -19.67 -4.60 12.36
CA ARG A 84 -20.02 -4.90 13.76
C ARG A 84 -20.65 -3.71 14.46
N SER A 85 -20.16 -2.49 14.21
CA SER A 85 -20.77 -1.27 14.76
C SER A 85 -22.19 -1.05 14.26
N GLN A 86 -22.46 -1.31 12.97
CA GLN A 86 -23.81 -1.22 12.39
C GLN A 86 -24.78 -2.23 13.05
N LEU A 87 -24.34 -3.47 13.25
CA LEU A 87 -25.14 -4.49 13.93
C LEU A 87 -25.40 -4.14 15.40
N GLN A 88 -24.41 -3.61 16.12
CA GLN A 88 -24.57 -3.15 17.51
C GLN A 88 -25.52 -1.95 17.64
N ALA A 89 -25.48 -1.01 16.69
CA ALA A 89 -26.39 0.13 16.66
C ALA A 89 -27.85 -0.30 16.40
N ARG A 90 -28.04 -1.34 15.58
CA ARG A 90 -29.36 -1.95 15.32
C ARG A 90 -29.90 -2.71 16.53
N ASP A 91 -29.05 -3.43 17.25
CA ASP A 91 -29.45 -4.17 18.46
C ASP A 91 -29.83 -3.24 19.63
N ARG A 92 -29.30 -2.00 19.63
CA ARG A 92 -29.65 -0.94 20.60
C ARG A 92 -30.86 -0.08 20.20
N GLY A 93 -31.47 -0.33 19.03
CA GLY A 93 -32.68 0.38 18.59
C GLY A 93 -32.49 1.84 18.17
N GLU A 94 -31.25 2.29 17.90
CA GLU A 94 -30.93 3.71 17.67
C GLU A 94 -30.84 4.13 16.19
N VAL A 95 -31.18 3.27 15.21
CA VAL A 95 -31.07 3.61 13.79
C VAL A 95 -32.43 3.60 13.10
N SER A 96 -33.00 4.79 12.90
CA SER A 96 -33.94 5.06 11.81
C SER A 96 -33.16 5.56 10.61
N LEU A 97 -32.92 4.72 9.61
CA LEU A 97 -32.58 5.19 8.26
C LEU A 97 -33.41 4.42 7.22
N PRO A 98 -33.99 5.12 6.23
CA PRO A 98 -34.78 4.52 5.17
C PRO A 98 -33.86 3.73 4.23
N LEU A 99 -34.28 2.50 3.91
CA LEU A 99 -33.62 1.63 2.94
C LEU A 99 -33.88 2.16 1.51
N GLU A 100 -33.12 3.14 1.06
CA GLU A 100 -32.99 3.42 -0.37
C GLU A 100 -31.75 2.66 -0.87
N LEU A 101 -31.93 1.37 -1.17
CA LEU A 101 -30.94 0.60 -1.92
C LEU A 101 -31.09 0.93 -3.40
N PRO A 102 -30.02 1.30 -4.14
CA PRO A 102 -30.11 1.50 -5.58
C PRO A 102 -30.32 0.14 -6.27
N ILE A 103 -31.50 -0.07 -6.85
CA ILE A 103 -31.84 -1.27 -7.62
C ILE A 103 -31.19 -1.17 -9.01
N TRP A 104 -30.15 -1.96 -9.25
CA TRP A 104 -29.74 -2.31 -10.62
C TRP A 104 -30.30 -3.70 -10.92
N VAL A 105 -31.45 -3.76 -11.60
CA VAL A 105 -31.92 -4.97 -12.28
C VAL A 105 -32.21 -4.59 -13.73
N THR A 106 -31.40 -5.15 -14.62
CA THR A 106 -31.51 -5.04 -16.07
C THR A 106 -32.86 -5.57 -16.55
N LYS A 107 -33.58 -4.74 -17.30
CA LYS A 107 -34.83 -5.10 -17.98
C LYS A 107 -34.49 -6.09 -19.11
N GLY A 108 -34.79 -7.38 -18.91
CA GLY A 108 -34.90 -8.34 -20.00
C GLY A 108 -36.30 -8.19 -20.62
N GLU A 109 -36.39 -7.55 -21.78
CA GLU A 109 -37.56 -7.61 -22.65
C GLU A 109 -37.79 -9.07 -23.07
N ALA A 110 -38.99 -9.56 -22.83
CA ALA A 110 -39.51 -10.78 -23.43
C ALA A 110 -40.64 -10.36 -24.37
N ASP A 111 -40.50 -10.71 -25.65
CA ASP A 111 -41.59 -10.87 -26.61
C ASP A 111 -41.72 -12.37 -26.89
#